data_AF-A0A1Q7GZL4-F1
#
_entry.id   AF-A0A1Q7GZL4-F1
#
_cell.length_a   1.000
_cell.length_b   1.000
_cell.length_c   1.000
_cell.angle_alpha   90.00
_cell.angle_beta   90.00
_cell.angle_gamma   90.00
#
_symmetry.space_group_name_H-M   'P 1'
#
loop_
_entity.id
_entity.type
_entity.pdbx_description
1 polymer ?
#
loop_
_entity_poly.entity_id
_entity_poly.type
_entity_poly.pdbx_seq_one_letter_code
_entity_poly.pdbx_strand_id
1 'polypeptide(L)'
;MNRSLFVVCSLVVASGTVQAAVPDEVTFTKHIAPILQRSCQNCHRPDGVAPMSLVTYEDARPWARAMKQRTGIGPKAGVMPPWYVEKNIGIQKFHNDPSLSDDEVATIAKWADSGAVRGNPADMPPPRQWPDGRAWAIGTPDLIIKMQEVLVKGNAPDWWGEVPSVPTGLTEDRYVAALEIKEVNDVDSQNRGGRATVGGRFVFHHMIWRTQVLKGDGSDREQDPLAIFTDEEAVNWPVHEVGRNADFFDPKSARLLKAGSSIVSDSVHLHSNGRDTKSHLEIGFKLMPKDYTPTYKRAVFGLGNGVDIDIRAMEPNQQLHAYTVLQQHTKIISFEPHLHAPGQRMCFEAIWGFNIQTLNCVGYDHNWVRGYDYTDDSAPLLPKGTILHIIGYMDNSPTNKNVPDPRNWQGSGNRSVANMFIDLGMRVALSDEQFQEEMAKRRERLHLTKNDNVIGCPLCNVIPTAAPAKTGGQQ
;
A
#
# COMPACT_ATOMS: atom_id res chain seq x y z
N MET A 1 24.38 -36.07 62.82
CA MET A 1 24.53 -35.48 61.47
C MET A 1 23.20 -35.63 60.74
N ASN A 2 22.29 -34.67 60.88
CA ASN A 2 21.01 -34.65 60.14
C ASN A 2 21.13 -33.66 58.99
N ARG A 3 21.02 -34.17 57.75
CA ARG A 3 20.96 -33.35 56.54
C ARG A 3 19.50 -32.99 56.27
N SER A 4 19.13 -31.73 56.49
CA SER A 4 17.85 -31.18 56.04
C SER A 4 17.99 -30.69 54.60
N LEU A 5 17.17 -31.27 53.72
CA LEU A 5 17.06 -30.92 52.30
C LEU A 5 16.06 -29.76 52.16
N PHE A 6 16.52 -28.57 51.78
CA PHE A 6 15.66 -27.44 51.43
C PHE A 6 15.24 -27.55 49.96
N VAL A 7 13.95 -27.74 49.71
CA VAL A 7 13.33 -27.64 48.37
C VAL A 7 13.00 -26.17 48.12
N VAL A 8 13.70 -25.54 47.17
CA VAL A 8 13.37 -24.22 46.66
C VAL A 8 12.30 -24.38 45.58
N CYS A 9 11.08 -23.92 45.86
CA CYS A 9 9.99 -23.91 44.90
C CYS A 9 10.07 -22.61 44.07
N SER A 10 10.59 -22.72 42.84
CA SER A 10 10.63 -21.61 41.89
C SER A 10 9.22 -21.40 41.29
N LEU A 11 8.56 -20.31 41.67
CA LEU A 11 7.35 -19.82 41.00
C LEU A 11 7.73 -19.24 39.64
N VAL A 12 7.40 -19.97 38.57
CA VAL A 12 7.40 -19.45 37.21
C VAL A 12 6.09 -18.67 37.02
N VAL A 13 6.16 -17.34 37.00
CA VAL A 13 5.05 -16.49 36.58
C VAL A 13 5.02 -16.50 35.05
N ALA A 14 4.18 -17.36 34.48
CA ALA A 14 3.87 -17.30 33.05
C ALA A 14 2.92 -16.13 32.80
N SER A 15 3.42 -15.06 32.18
CA SER A 15 2.59 -14.00 31.63
C SER A 15 1.81 -14.56 30.43
N GLY A 16 0.65 -15.15 30.68
CA GLY A 16 -0.28 -15.55 29.64
C GLY A 16 -0.89 -14.30 28.99
N THR A 17 -0.67 -14.13 27.69
CA THR A 17 -1.49 -13.26 26.86
C THR A 17 -2.93 -13.80 26.89
N VAL A 18 -3.86 -13.01 27.41
CA VAL A 18 -5.30 -13.37 27.38
C VAL A 18 -5.77 -13.23 25.93
N GLN A 19 -5.74 -14.33 25.18
CA GLN A 19 -6.45 -14.44 23.90
C GLN A 19 -7.95 -14.28 24.20
N ALA A 20 -8.63 -13.35 23.54
CA ALA A 20 -10.06 -13.19 23.72
C ALA A 20 -10.76 -14.43 23.14
N ALA A 21 -11.35 -15.26 23.98
CA ALA A 21 -12.04 -16.46 23.53
C ALA A 21 -13.25 -16.09 22.65
N VAL A 22 -13.37 -16.72 21.48
CA VAL A 22 -14.54 -16.56 20.61
C VAL A 22 -15.80 -16.97 21.39
N PRO A 23 -16.83 -16.10 21.51
CA PRO A 23 -18.03 -16.38 22.29
C PRO A 23 -18.73 -17.68 21.86
N ASP A 24 -19.38 -18.37 22.80
CA ASP A 24 -20.10 -19.62 22.54
C ASP A 24 -21.20 -19.47 21.48
N GLU A 25 -21.93 -18.35 21.52
CA GLU A 25 -22.91 -17.96 20.51
C GLU A 25 -22.44 -16.70 19.76
N VAL A 26 -22.38 -16.78 18.44
CA VAL A 26 -22.01 -15.66 17.57
C VAL A 26 -23.21 -15.26 16.72
N THR A 27 -23.52 -13.97 16.73
CA THR A 27 -24.69 -13.39 16.05
C THR A 27 -24.28 -12.22 15.17
N PHE A 28 -25.10 -11.93 14.15
CA PHE A 28 -24.83 -10.83 13.25
C PHE A 28 -24.83 -9.49 13.98
N THR A 29 -25.90 -9.20 14.72
CA THR A 29 -26.12 -7.89 15.35
C THR A 29 -25.02 -7.53 16.34
N LYS A 30 -24.64 -8.46 17.22
CA LYS A 30 -23.68 -8.19 18.29
C LYS A 30 -22.22 -8.31 17.87
N HIS A 31 -21.88 -9.30 17.03
CA HIS A 31 -20.48 -9.70 16.81
C HIS A 31 -19.98 -9.42 15.39
N ILE A 32 -20.80 -9.64 14.37
CA ILE A 32 -20.35 -9.51 12.97
C ILE A 32 -20.51 -8.09 12.45
N ALA A 33 -21.63 -7.42 12.75
CA ALA A 33 -21.89 -6.07 12.28
C ALA A 33 -20.77 -5.06 12.65
N PRO A 34 -20.20 -5.05 13.88
CA PRO A 34 -19.06 -4.19 14.20
C PRO A 34 -17.82 -4.46 13.35
N ILE A 35 -17.51 -5.74 13.08
CA ILE A 35 -16.38 -6.14 12.23
C ILE A 35 -16.60 -5.64 10.80
N LEU A 36 -17.80 -5.87 10.26
CA LEU A 36 -18.14 -5.44 8.91
C LEU A 36 -18.12 -3.92 8.78
N GLN A 37 -18.69 -3.18 9.75
CA GLN A 37 -18.69 -1.72 9.74
C GLN A 37 -17.27 -1.12 9.71
N ARG A 38 -16.32 -1.71 10.45
CA ARG A 38 -14.94 -1.22 10.52
C ARG A 38 -14.14 -1.59 9.27
N SER A 39 -14.16 -2.86 8.88
CA SER A 39 -13.20 -3.44 7.94
C SER A 39 -13.76 -3.72 6.54
N CYS A 40 -15.07 -3.94 6.39
CA CYS A 40 -15.65 -4.39 5.12
C CYS A 40 -16.51 -3.34 4.42
N GLN A 41 -17.29 -2.57 5.17
CA GLN A 41 -18.28 -1.63 4.64
C GLN A 41 -17.65 -0.37 4.00
N ASN A 42 -16.34 -0.17 4.12
CA ASN A 42 -15.62 0.81 3.30
C ASN A 42 -15.81 0.53 1.81
N CYS A 43 -15.88 -0.76 1.43
CA CYS A 43 -16.10 -1.21 0.05
C CYS A 43 -17.50 -1.84 -0.15
N HIS A 44 -18.03 -2.54 0.84
CA HIS A 44 -19.28 -3.30 0.78
C HIS A 44 -20.49 -2.49 1.27
N ARG A 45 -20.86 -1.46 0.52
CA ARG A 45 -22.02 -0.60 0.78
C ARG A 45 -22.71 -0.23 -0.56
N PRO A 46 -23.96 0.29 -0.56
CA PRO A 46 -24.71 0.59 -1.78
C PRO A 46 -23.97 1.41 -2.86
N ASP A 47 -23.13 2.36 -2.44
CA ASP A 47 -22.28 3.18 -3.35
C ASP A 47 -20.80 2.79 -3.30
N GLY A 48 -20.49 1.61 -2.78
CA GLY A 48 -19.14 1.09 -2.65
C GLY A 48 -18.65 0.36 -3.89
N VAL A 49 -17.34 0.12 -3.93
CA VAL A 49 -16.68 -0.58 -5.06
C VAL A 49 -16.99 -2.08 -5.09
N ALA A 50 -17.34 -2.70 -3.96
CA ALA A 50 -17.56 -4.15 -3.89
C ALA A 50 -18.91 -4.58 -4.50
N PRO A 51 -19.03 -5.82 -5.01
CA PRO A 51 -20.19 -6.24 -5.79
C PRO A 51 -21.49 -6.47 -5.02
N MET A 52 -21.45 -6.35 -3.70
CA MET A 52 -22.58 -6.56 -2.80
C MET A 52 -22.44 -5.69 -1.56
N SER A 53 -23.59 -5.25 -1.05
CA SER A 53 -23.69 -4.63 0.28
C SER A 53 -23.43 -5.68 1.36
N LEU A 54 -22.83 -5.25 2.47
CA LEU A 54 -22.74 -6.01 3.74
C LEU A 54 -23.23 -5.13 4.91
N VAL A 55 -24.14 -4.19 4.63
CA VAL A 55 -24.65 -3.21 5.61
C VAL A 55 -25.74 -3.81 6.49
N THR A 56 -26.70 -4.50 5.89
CA THR A 56 -27.83 -5.12 6.60
C THR A 56 -27.61 -6.62 6.80
N TYR A 57 -28.38 -7.24 7.71
CA TYR A 57 -28.35 -8.69 7.90
C TYR A 57 -28.79 -9.43 6.63
N GLU A 58 -29.85 -8.94 6.00
CA GLU A 58 -30.42 -9.48 4.78
C GLU A 58 -29.40 -9.48 3.64
N ASP A 59 -28.61 -8.41 3.53
CA ASP A 59 -27.53 -8.31 2.56
C ASP A 59 -26.36 -9.24 2.89
N ALA A 60 -25.94 -9.32 4.15
CA ALA A 60 -24.74 -10.03 4.56
C ALA A 60 -24.93 -11.56 4.66
N ARG A 61 -26.11 -12.02 5.09
CA ARG A 61 -26.39 -13.45 5.36
C ARG A 61 -26.10 -14.37 4.15
N PRO A 62 -26.50 -14.07 2.90
CA PRO A 62 -26.18 -14.91 1.75
C PRO A 62 -24.68 -15.13 1.53
N TRP A 63 -23.85 -14.21 2.01
CA TRP A 63 -22.40 -14.23 1.81
C TRP A 63 -21.63 -14.83 2.99
N ALA A 64 -22.29 -15.36 4.02
CA ALA A 64 -21.62 -15.87 5.23
C ALA A 64 -20.50 -16.89 4.93
N ARG A 65 -20.77 -17.86 4.07
CA ARG A 65 -19.77 -18.87 3.64
C ARG A 65 -18.62 -18.24 2.87
N ALA A 66 -18.92 -17.29 1.98
CA ALA A 66 -17.92 -16.58 1.20
C ALA A 66 -17.04 -15.69 2.10
N MET A 67 -17.63 -15.01 3.10
CA MET A 67 -16.88 -14.24 4.08
C MET A 67 -15.92 -15.13 4.85
N LYS A 68 -16.39 -16.24 5.44
CA LYS A 68 -15.52 -17.23 6.11
C LYS A 68 -14.36 -17.66 5.20
N GLN A 69 -14.65 -18.03 3.96
CA GLN A 69 -13.61 -18.45 3.01
C GLN A 69 -12.61 -17.33 2.79
N ARG A 70 -13.07 -16.12 2.44
CA ARG A 70 -12.23 -15.01 2.01
C ARG A 70 -11.40 -14.42 3.15
N THR A 71 -11.94 -14.31 4.36
CA THR A 71 -11.21 -13.82 5.53
C THR A 71 -10.19 -14.85 6.03
N GLY A 72 -10.43 -16.14 5.79
CA GLY A 72 -9.55 -17.23 6.20
C GLY A 72 -8.41 -17.57 5.23
N ILE A 73 -8.29 -16.89 4.08
CA ILE A 73 -7.23 -17.17 3.07
C ILE A 73 -5.82 -16.80 3.58
N GLY A 74 -5.74 -15.87 4.54
CA GLY A 74 -4.46 -15.27 4.95
C GLY A 74 -3.95 -14.25 3.92
N PRO A 75 -2.67 -13.85 3.97
CA PRO A 75 -2.11 -12.79 3.15
C PRO A 75 -1.85 -13.25 1.70
N LYS A 76 -2.90 -13.63 0.96
CA LYS A 76 -2.81 -14.11 -0.43
C LYS A 76 -3.87 -13.45 -1.30
N ALA A 77 -3.67 -13.52 -2.62
CA ALA A 77 -4.63 -13.03 -3.61
C ALA A 77 -6.06 -13.49 -3.30
N GLY A 78 -7.00 -12.54 -3.38
CA GLY A 78 -8.41 -12.76 -3.04
C GLY A 78 -8.79 -12.84 -1.56
N VAL A 79 -7.89 -12.53 -0.61
CA VAL A 79 -8.26 -12.31 0.81
C VAL A 79 -9.17 -11.09 0.98
N MET A 80 -10.04 -11.13 1.99
CA MET A 80 -10.84 -9.97 2.40
C MET A 80 -10.64 -9.64 3.89
N PRO A 81 -10.54 -8.35 4.26
CA PRO A 81 -10.33 -7.21 3.36
C PRO A 81 -9.01 -7.35 2.59
N PRO A 82 -8.84 -6.68 1.43
CA PRO A 82 -7.66 -6.83 0.57
C PRO A 82 -6.45 -6.13 1.22
N TRP A 83 -5.87 -6.83 2.17
CA TRP A 83 -4.73 -6.40 2.97
C TRP A 83 -3.82 -7.60 3.17
N TYR A 84 -2.62 -7.52 2.62
CA TYR A 84 -1.78 -8.70 2.42
C TYR A 84 -0.56 -8.73 3.34
N VAL A 85 -0.50 -7.88 4.38
CA VAL A 85 0.61 -7.90 5.34
C VAL A 85 0.67 -9.22 6.10
N GLU A 86 1.85 -9.85 6.13
CA GLU A 86 2.13 -10.98 7.00
C GLU A 86 2.34 -10.51 8.43
N LYS A 87 1.40 -10.86 9.31
CA LYS A 87 1.30 -10.33 10.68
C LYS A 87 2.43 -10.71 11.62
N ASN A 88 3.22 -11.70 11.24
CA ASN A 88 4.31 -12.26 12.03
C ASN A 88 5.69 -11.84 11.51
N ILE A 89 5.77 -11.00 10.48
CA ILE A 89 7.03 -10.62 9.85
C ILE A 89 7.17 -9.10 9.79
N GLY A 90 8.19 -8.58 10.48
CA GLY A 90 8.58 -7.19 10.37
C GLY A 90 7.62 -6.22 11.02
N ILE A 91 7.48 -5.02 10.44
CA ILE A 91 6.72 -3.90 10.97
C ILE A 91 5.21 -4.13 10.82
N GLN A 92 4.44 -3.93 11.89
CA GLN A 92 3.00 -4.21 11.92
C GLN A 92 2.10 -2.98 12.06
N LYS A 93 2.69 -1.78 12.12
CA LYS A 93 1.93 -0.53 12.33
C LYS A 93 1.88 0.27 11.05
N PHE A 94 0.68 0.33 10.46
CA PHE A 94 0.37 1.08 9.25
C PHE A 94 -0.79 2.03 9.47
N HIS A 95 -0.81 3.12 8.70
CA HIS A 95 -2.01 3.94 8.62
C HIS A 95 -3.13 3.18 7.91
N ASN A 96 -4.37 3.38 8.39
CA ASN A 96 -5.58 2.83 7.76
C ASN A 96 -5.60 1.30 7.59
N ASP A 97 -4.94 0.55 8.47
CA ASP A 97 -4.94 -0.92 8.47
C ASP A 97 -6.37 -1.48 8.63
N PRO A 98 -6.95 -2.13 7.61
CA PRO A 98 -8.29 -2.69 7.69
C PRO A 98 -8.31 -4.14 8.20
N SER A 99 -7.15 -4.72 8.53
CA SER A 99 -7.01 -6.15 8.82
C SER A 99 -7.92 -6.62 9.94
N LEU A 100 -8.28 -7.90 9.87
CA LEU A 100 -9.09 -8.59 10.86
C LEU A 100 -8.18 -9.34 11.81
N SER A 101 -8.37 -9.25 13.13
CA SER A 101 -7.63 -10.08 14.08
C SER A 101 -7.96 -11.57 13.89
N ASP A 102 -7.13 -12.46 14.43
CA ASP A 102 -7.36 -13.91 14.33
C ASP A 102 -8.67 -14.31 15.01
N ASP A 103 -9.01 -13.65 16.13
CA ASP A 103 -10.29 -13.83 16.83
C ASP A 103 -11.47 -13.35 15.98
N GLU A 104 -11.32 -12.28 15.20
CA GLU A 104 -12.37 -11.79 14.29
C GLU A 104 -12.58 -12.73 13.11
N VAL A 105 -11.50 -13.25 12.52
CA VAL A 105 -11.59 -14.28 11.47
C VAL A 105 -12.30 -15.53 12.01
N ALA A 106 -11.95 -15.97 13.23
CA ALA A 106 -12.59 -17.10 13.89
C ALA A 106 -14.07 -16.82 14.23
N THR A 107 -14.40 -15.59 14.62
CA THR A 107 -15.78 -15.14 14.89
C THR A 107 -16.62 -15.17 13.62
N ILE A 108 -16.12 -14.66 12.49
CA ILE A 108 -16.81 -14.75 11.18
C ILE A 108 -17.01 -16.21 10.77
N ALA A 109 -15.98 -17.04 10.94
CA ALA A 109 -16.06 -18.47 10.62
C ALA A 109 -17.15 -19.17 11.45
N LYS A 110 -17.16 -18.94 12.77
CA LYS A 110 -18.15 -19.54 13.68
C LYS A 110 -19.57 -19.08 13.37
N TRP A 111 -19.77 -17.81 13.07
CA TRP A 111 -21.09 -17.32 12.65
C TRP A 111 -21.58 -18.00 11.37
N ALA A 112 -20.70 -18.17 10.37
CA ALA A 112 -21.05 -18.87 9.14
C ALA A 112 -21.39 -20.36 9.39
N ASP A 113 -20.65 -21.03 10.27
CA ASP A 113 -20.84 -22.45 10.57
C ASP A 113 -22.06 -22.74 11.45
N SER A 114 -22.48 -21.77 12.27
CA SER A 114 -23.69 -21.85 13.12
C SER A 114 -24.98 -21.41 12.43
N GLY A 115 -24.96 -21.26 11.10
CA GLY A 115 -26.15 -20.94 10.30
C GLY A 115 -26.41 -19.45 10.08
N ALA A 116 -25.43 -18.59 10.38
CA ALA A 116 -25.48 -17.15 10.16
C ALA A 116 -26.69 -16.48 10.84
N VAL A 117 -26.85 -16.75 12.14
CA VAL A 117 -27.99 -16.26 12.93
C VAL A 117 -27.97 -14.73 13.10
N ARG A 118 -29.15 -14.10 13.06
CA ARG A 118 -29.28 -12.63 13.16
C ARG A 118 -28.88 -12.12 14.55
N GLY A 119 -29.36 -12.76 15.60
CA GLY A 119 -29.27 -12.26 16.98
C GLY A 119 -30.36 -11.22 17.30
N ASN A 120 -30.29 -10.67 18.51
CA ASN A 120 -31.22 -9.65 18.99
C ASN A 120 -31.00 -8.34 18.23
N PRO A 121 -32.04 -7.77 17.58
CA PRO A 121 -31.94 -6.46 16.91
C PRO A 121 -31.48 -5.33 17.82
N ALA A 122 -31.75 -5.40 19.13
CA ALA A 122 -31.31 -4.39 20.09
C ALA A 122 -29.79 -4.34 20.30
N ASP A 123 -29.06 -5.41 19.93
CA ASP A 123 -27.59 -5.45 20.01
C ASP A 123 -26.91 -4.84 18.77
N MET A 124 -27.69 -4.41 17.77
CA MET A 124 -27.13 -3.87 16.53
C MET A 124 -26.39 -2.55 16.81
N PRO A 125 -25.11 -2.40 16.41
CA PRO A 125 -24.42 -1.13 16.54
C PRO A 125 -25.12 -0.06 15.70
N PRO A 126 -25.05 1.22 16.11
CA PRO A 126 -25.52 2.33 15.27
C PRO A 126 -24.95 2.21 13.85
N PRO A 127 -25.77 2.42 12.80
CA PRO A 127 -25.26 2.39 11.44
C PRO A 127 -24.12 3.39 11.24
N ARG A 128 -23.00 2.92 10.69
CA ARG A 128 -21.89 3.80 10.32
C ARG A 128 -22.38 4.78 9.26
N GLN A 129 -22.16 6.06 9.52
CA GLN A 129 -22.40 7.11 8.54
C GLN A 129 -21.18 7.18 7.61
N TRP A 130 -21.46 7.27 6.32
CA TRP A 130 -20.44 7.32 5.29
C TRP A 130 -20.45 8.70 4.66
N PRO A 131 -19.29 9.26 4.32
CA PRO A 131 -19.24 10.32 3.32
C PRO A 131 -19.94 9.87 2.03
N ASP A 132 -20.48 10.80 1.24
CA ASP A 132 -21.00 10.54 -0.12
C ASP A 132 -20.05 9.58 -0.85
N GLY A 133 -20.55 8.62 -1.63
CA GLY A 133 -19.72 7.68 -2.41
C GLY A 133 -18.68 8.37 -3.31
N ARG A 134 -18.86 9.66 -3.61
CA ARG A 134 -17.90 10.51 -4.34
C ARG A 134 -16.85 11.20 -3.46
N ALA A 135 -16.96 11.13 -2.14
CA ALA A 135 -16.03 11.76 -1.22
C ALA A 135 -14.62 11.17 -1.34
N TRP A 136 -13.64 12.04 -1.29
CA TRP A 136 -12.22 11.73 -1.42
C TRP A 136 -11.64 11.31 -0.06
N ALA A 137 -10.82 10.27 -0.04
CA ALA A 137 -10.10 9.80 1.13
C ALA A 137 -9.10 10.85 1.66
N ILE A 138 -8.62 11.75 0.80
CA ILE A 138 -7.75 12.89 1.18
C ILE A 138 -8.52 14.09 1.77
N GLY A 139 -9.84 13.95 2.02
CA GLY A 139 -10.74 15.07 2.29
C GLY A 139 -11.04 15.87 1.02
N THR A 140 -11.71 17.02 1.13
CA THR A 140 -12.03 17.83 -0.07
C THR A 140 -10.74 18.27 -0.78
N PRO A 141 -10.51 17.84 -2.04
CA PRO A 141 -9.38 18.29 -2.83
C PRO A 141 -9.49 19.79 -3.11
N ASP A 142 -8.35 20.46 -3.16
CA ASP A 142 -8.27 21.88 -3.51
C ASP A 142 -8.19 22.07 -5.04
N LEU A 143 -7.78 21.02 -5.76
CA LEU A 143 -7.75 20.96 -7.22
C LEU A 143 -8.17 19.55 -7.68
N ILE A 144 -9.06 19.46 -8.66
CA ILE A 144 -9.46 18.21 -9.32
C ILE A 144 -9.21 18.36 -10.81
N ILE A 145 -8.43 17.44 -11.39
CA ILE A 145 -8.14 17.41 -12.82
C ILE A 145 -8.76 16.16 -13.42
N LYS A 146 -9.60 16.37 -14.44
CA LYS A 146 -10.25 15.30 -15.19
C LYS A 146 -9.43 14.98 -16.44
N MET A 147 -9.00 13.73 -16.57
CA MET A 147 -8.34 13.24 -17.78
C MET A 147 -9.34 13.00 -18.93
N GLN A 148 -8.81 12.83 -20.14
CA GLN A 148 -9.59 12.51 -21.32
C GLN A 148 -10.33 11.16 -21.15
N GLU A 149 -11.60 11.12 -21.57
CA GLU A 149 -12.38 9.87 -21.59
C GLU A 149 -11.86 8.92 -22.67
N VAL A 150 -11.72 7.64 -22.30
CA VAL A 150 -11.36 6.53 -23.17
C VAL A 150 -12.52 5.54 -23.26
N LEU A 151 -12.58 4.81 -24.38
CA LEU A 151 -13.50 3.69 -24.58
C LEU A 151 -12.70 2.40 -24.68
N VAL A 152 -12.92 1.47 -23.75
CA VAL A 152 -12.32 0.13 -23.78
C VAL A 152 -13.40 -0.88 -24.14
N LYS A 153 -13.17 -1.67 -25.19
CA LYS A 153 -14.12 -2.70 -25.65
C LYS A 153 -14.07 -3.93 -24.75
N GLY A 154 -15.20 -4.63 -24.60
CA GLY A 154 -15.34 -5.76 -23.68
C GLY A 154 -14.48 -6.99 -24.00
N ASN A 155 -13.94 -7.06 -25.22
CA ASN A 155 -13.01 -8.08 -25.68
C ASN A 155 -11.70 -7.49 -26.20
N ALA A 156 -11.41 -6.23 -25.86
CA ALA A 156 -10.16 -5.59 -26.25
C ALA A 156 -8.97 -6.34 -25.64
N PRO A 157 -7.87 -6.52 -26.41
CA PRO A 157 -6.60 -6.89 -25.80
C PRO A 157 -6.12 -5.76 -24.89
N ASP A 158 -5.17 -6.06 -24.01
CA ASP A 158 -4.51 -5.03 -23.24
C ASP A 158 -3.86 -3.99 -24.16
N TRP A 159 -3.95 -2.73 -23.76
CA TRP A 159 -3.38 -1.60 -24.50
C TRP A 159 -2.38 -0.85 -23.63
N TRP A 160 -1.26 -0.46 -24.24
CA TRP A 160 -0.26 0.42 -23.66
C TRP A 160 0.00 1.61 -24.55
N GLY A 161 0.06 2.78 -23.95
CA GLY A 161 0.43 4.00 -24.64
C GLY A 161 0.23 5.21 -23.76
N GLU A 162 0.28 6.37 -24.37
CA GLU A 162 0.07 7.64 -23.71
C GLU A 162 -1.33 8.15 -24.04
N VAL A 163 -1.96 8.82 -23.09
CA VAL A 163 -3.20 9.56 -23.30
C VAL A 163 -2.88 11.06 -23.41
N PRO A 164 -3.71 11.86 -24.11
CA PRO A 164 -3.45 13.28 -24.26
C PRO A 164 -3.25 13.99 -22.92
N SER A 165 -2.21 14.82 -22.86
CA SER A 165 -1.89 15.64 -21.68
C SER A 165 -3.01 16.63 -21.36
N VAL A 166 -3.24 16.89 -20.07
CA VAL A 166 -4.29 17.80 -19.60
C VAL A 166 -3.68 18.91 -18.73
N PRO A 167 -3.87 20.20 -19.08
CA PRO A 167 -3.40 21.31 -18.25
C PRO A 167 -3.97 21.24 -16.84
N THR A 168 -3.13 21.49 -15.83
CA THR A 168 -3.57 21.51 -14.43
C THR A 168 -4.45 22.72 -14.11
N GLY A 169 -4.34 23.80 -14.89
CA GLY A 169 -4.99 25.09 -14.61
C GLY A 169 -4.38 25.84 -13.43
N LEU A 170 -3.32 25.32 -12.81
CA LEU A 170 -2.67 25.94 -11.66
C LEU A 170 -1.88 27.19 -12.09
N THR A 171 -2.08 28.32 -11.40
CA THR A 171 -1.48 29.62 -11.76
C THR A 171 -0.32 30.05 -10.86
N GLU A 172 -0.13 29.38 -9.73
CA GLU A 172 0.96 29.62 -8.78
C GLU A 172 1.53 28.27 -8.31
N ASP A 173 2.83 28.21 -8.02
CA ASP A 173 3.46 26.99 -7.51
C ASP A 173 2.87 26.62 -6.15
N ARG A 174 2.51 25.35 -5.96
CA ARG A 174 1.90 24.85 -4.72
C ARG A 174 2.46 23.51 -4.32
N TYR A 175 2.65 23.30 -3.03
CA TYR A 175 3.01 21.99 -2.49
C TYR A 175 1.77 21.14 -2.23
N VAL A 176 1.85 19.86 -2.58
CA VAL A 176 0.78 18.86 -2.45
C VAL A 176 1.03 18.03 -1.20
N ALA A 177 0.06 18.05 -0.29
CA ALA A 177 0.03 17.27 0.95
C ALA A 177 -0.40 15.82 0.71
N ALA A 178 -1.39 15.64 -0.16
CA ALA A 178 -1.95 14.34 -0.48
C ALA A 178 -2.55 14.33 -1.89
N LEU A 179 -2.68 13.14 -2.45
CA LEU A 179 -3.13 12.88 -3.80
C LEU A 179 -4.05 11.66 -3.79
N GLU A 180 -5.11 11.68 -4.59
CA GLU A 180 -5.93 10.49 -4.84
C GLU A 180 -6.36 10.49 -6.30
N ILE A 181 -6.42 9.29 -6.88
CA ILE A 181 -6.88 9.09 -8.25
C ILE A 181 -8.11 8.19 -8.20
N LYS A 182 -9.17 8.62 -8.87
CA LYS A 182 -10.41 7.86 -9.00
C LYS A 182 -10.68 7.57 -10.46
N GLU A 183 -10.99 6.32 -10.76
CA GLU A 183 -11.59 5.97 -12.04
C GLU A 183 -13.10 6.22 -11.99
N VAL A 184 -13.60 7.02 -12.94
CA VAL A 184 -15.03 7.27 -13.16
C VAL A 184 -15.42 6.60 -14.47
N ASN A 185 -16.36 5.65 -14.39
CA ASN A 185 -16.83 4.89 -15.56
C ASN A 185 -18.34 4.67 -15.58
N ASP A 186 -18.84 4.22 -16.73
CA ASP A 186 -20.25 3.95 -17.00
C ASP A 186 -20.72 2.54 -16.58
N VAL A 187 -19.93 1.82 -15.78
CA VAL A 187 -20.30 0.49 -15.30
C VAL A 187 -21.35 0.58 -14.19
N ASP A 188 -22.54 0.03 -14.47
CA ASP A 188 -23.64 -0.11 -13.51
C ASP A 188 -23.18 -0.85 -12.23
N SER A 189 -23.17 -0.14 -11.11
CA SER A 189 -22.86 -0.70 -9.78
C SER A 189 -23.97 -1.59 -9.21
N GLN A 190 -25.16 -1.64 -9.82
CA GLN A 190 -26.32 -2.38 -9.34
C GLN A 190 -26.55 -3.70 -10.11
N ASN A 191 -26.26 -3.77 -11.42
CA ASN A 191 -26.33 -5.03 -12.21
C ASN A 191 -24.94 -5.56 -12.59
N ARG A 192 -24.33 -6.35 -11.71
CA ARG A 192 -22.95 -6.83 -11.86
C ARG A 192 -22.87 -8.24 -12.44
N GLY A 193 -22.83 -8.33 -13.76
CA GLY A 193 -22.59 -9.59 -14.48
C GLY A 193 -21.17 -10.16 -14.33
N GLY A 194 -21.08 -11.48 -14.15
CA GLY A 194 -20.08 -12.37 -14.77
C GLY A 194 -18.68 -12.54 -14.15
N ARG A 195 -18.02 -11.50 -13.65
CA ARG A 195 -16.64 -11.61 -13.09
C ARG A 195 -16.62 -11.41 -11.57
N ALA A 196 -15.83 -12.24 -10.88
CA ALA A 196 -15.84 -12.40 -9.42
C ALA A 196 -14.87 -11.49 -8.64
N THR A 197 -14.16 -10.56 -9.30
CA THR A 197 -13.16 -9.70 -8.66
C THR A 197 -13.58 -8.22 -8.69
N VAL A 198 -13.17 -7.47 -7.67
CA VAL A 198 -13.48 -6.03 -7.50
C VAL A 198 -12.83 -5.19 -8.62
N GLY A 199 -11.70 -5.66 -9.19
CA GLY A 199 -11.06 -5.07 -10.36
C GLY A 199 -11.88 -5.14 -11.66
N GLY A 200 -12.90 -6.00 -11.74
CA GLY A 200 -13.76 -6.14 -12.93
C GLY A 200 -14.69 -4.96 -13.22
N ARG A 201 -14.56 -3.85 -12.48
CA ARG A 201 -15.22 -2.58 -12.78
C ARG A 201 -14.30 -1.60 -13.51
N PHE A 202 -12.99 -1.72 -13.31
CA PHE A 202 -11.99 -0.76 -13.74
C PHE A 202 -11.38 -1.16 -15.07
N VAL A 203 -10.96 -0.18 -15.86
CA VAL A 203 -10.23 -0.41 -17.11
C VAL A 203 -8.84 0.20 -17.09
N PHE A 204 -8.57 1.17 -16.20
CA PHE A 204 -7.22 1.65 -15.93
C PHE A 204 -6.56 0.69 -14.95
N HIS A 205 -5.64 -0.13 -15.44
CA HIS A 205 -4.91 -1.07 -14.60
C HIS A 205 -3.76 -0.38 -13.89
N HIS A 206 -2.94 0.36 -14.63
CA HIS A 206 -1.97 1.30 -14.07
C HIS A 206 -1.70 2.49 -14.98
N MET A 207 -1.20 3.58 -14.41
CA MET A 207 -0.70 4.74 -15.14
C MET A 207 0.56 5.27 -14.46
N ILE A 208 1.66 5.29 -15.23
CA ILE A 208 2.89 6.03 -14.93
C ILE A 208 2.70 7.44 -15.49
N TRP A 209 2.92 8.44 -14.64
CA TRP A 209 2.61 9.81 -14.96
C TRP A 209 3.38 10.81 -14.12
N ARG A 210 3.37 12.05 -14.61
CA ARG A 210 4.00 13.20 -13.98
C ARG A 210 3.21 14.46 -14.26
N THR A 211 3.58 15.52 -13.55
CA THR A 211 3.19 16.88 -13.94
C THR A 211 4.39 17.58 -14.55
N GLN A 212 4.23 18.16 -15.74
CA GLN A 212 5.31 18.90 -16.41
C GLN A 212 4.84 20.21 -17.03
N VAL A 213 5.69 21.25 -16.95
CA VAL A 213 5.53 22.46 -17.77
C VAL A 213 5.95 22.16 -19.21
N LEU A 214 4.96 22.06 -20.10
CA LEU A 214 5.16 21.75 -21.51
C LEU A 214 5.77 22.93 -22.27
N LYS A 215 6.40 22.67 -23.42
CA LYS A 215 6.86 23.74 -24.33
C LYS A 215 5.66 24.46 -24.96
N GLY A 216 5.88 25.66 -25.50
CA GLY A 216 4.84 26.50 -26.11
C GLY A 216 4.13 25.90 -27.33
N ASP A 217 4.64 24.80 -27.89
CA ASP A 217 4.02 24.01 -28.96
C ASP A 217 3.20 22.80 -28.43
N GLY A 218 3.09 22.66 -27.10
CA GLY A 218 2.41 21.55 -26.45
C GLY A 218 3.17 20.23 -26.45
N SER A 219 4.41 20.20 -26.96
CA SER A 219 5.27 19.01 -26.94
C SER A 219 6.02 18.86 -25.61
N ASP A 220 6.29 17.61 -25.27
CA ASP A 220 7.17 17.25 -24.16
C ASP A 220 8.60 17.76 -24.42
N ARG A 221 9.29 18.17 -23.36
CA ARG A 221 10.75 18.38 -23.44
C ARG A 221 11.40 17.02 -23.72
N GLU A 222 12.44 17.00 -24.54
CA GLU A 222 13.23 15.79 -24.84
C GLU A 222 13.61 15.11 -23.51
N GLN A 223 13.12 13.89 -23.32
CA GLN A 223 13.22 13.18 -22.04
C GLN A 223 14.67 12.76 -21.83
N ASP A 224 15.37 13.41 -20.91
CA ASP A 224 16.47 12.73 -20.23
C ASP A 224 15.85 11.64 -19.34
N PRO A 225 16.11 10.35 -19.58
CA PRO A 225 15.57 9.27 -18.76
C PRO A 225 15.96 9.39 -17.28
N LEU A 226 16.98 10.19 -16.94
CA LEU A 226 17.40 10.50 -15.57
C LEU A 226 16.73 11.77 -15.01
N ALA A 227 16.12 12.62 -15.85
CA ALA A 227 15.39 13.82 -15.41
C ALA A 227 14.20 13.48 -14.51
N ILE A 228 13.67 12.25 -14.59
CA ILE A 228 12.66 11.72 -13.66
C ILE A 228 13.08 11.85 -12.19
N PHE A 229 14.38 11.95 -11.94
CA PHE A 229 14.97 11.99 -10.61
C PHE A 229 15.44 13.38 -10.15
N THR A 230 15.65 14.32 -11.07
CA THR A 230 16.35 15.60 -10.80
C THR A 230 15.63 16.83 -11.34
N ASP A 231 14.63 16.68 -12.21
CA ASP A 231 13.97 17.81 -12.86
C ASP A 231 12.85 18.39 -12.00
N GLU A 232 13.00 19.65 -11.60
CA GLU A 232 11.95 20.37 -10.89
C GLU A 232 10.79 20.75 -11.84
N GLU A 233 11.00 20.78 -13.16
CA GLU A 233 9.98 21.05 -14.17
C GLU A 233 9.11 19.83 -14.47
N ALA A 234 9.53 18.64 -14.06
CA ALA A 234 8.82 17.37 -14.28
C ALA A 234 8.75 16.56 -12.97
N VAL A 235 7.61 16.62 -12.29
CA VAL A 235 7.44 15.97 -10.99
C VAL A 235 6.69 14.65 -11.18
N ASN A 236 7.40 13.55 -10.95
CA ASN A 236 6.79 12.22 -10.88
C ASN A 236 5.92 12.06 -9.62
N TRP A 237 4.78 11.43 -9.82
CA TRP A 237 3.82 11.09 -8.77
C TRP A 237 3.83 9.57 -8.52
N PRO A 238 3.27 9.10 -7.38
CA PRO A 238 3.00 7.68 -7.21
C PRO A 238 2.21 7.13 -8.40
N VAL A 239 2.58 5.92 -8.84
CA VAL A 239 1.94 5.25 -9.97
C VAL A 239 0.48 5.01 -9.61
N HIS A 240 -0.43 5.33 -10.52
CA HIS A 240 -1.82 4.91 -10.35
C HIS A 240 -1.90 3.41 -10.61
N GLU A 241 -2.57 2.68 -9.74
CA GLU A 241 -2.86 1.26 -9.94
C GLU A 241 -4.29 0.94 -9.52
N VAL A 242 -4.84 -0.13 -10.09
CA VAL A 242 -6.14 -0.66 -9.69
C VAL A 242 -6.15 -1.05 -8.20
N GLY A 243 -7.13 -0.53 -7.44
CA GLY A 243 -7.31 -0.85 -6.02
C GLY A 243 -6.42 -0.07 -5.03
N ARG A 244 -5.53 0.79 -5.55
CA ARG A 244 -4.62 1.62 -4.76
C ARG A 244 -5.36 2.58 -3.82
N ASN A 245 -4.82 2.81 -2.63
CA ASN A 245 -5.27 3.86 -1.70
C ASN A 245 -4.81 5.27 -2.11
N ALA A 246 -5.36 6.29 -1.46
CA ALA A 246 -4.82 7.65 -1.55
C ALA A 246 -3.37 7.71 -1.02
N ASP A 247 -2.62 8.64 -1.59
CA ASP A 247 -1.23 8.94 -1.26
C ASP A 247 -1.15 10.12 -0.30
N PHE A 248 -0.56 9.91 0.87
CA PHE A 248 -0.25 10.97 1.84
C PHE A 248 1.26 11.18 1.88
N PHE A 249 1.72 12.37 1.50
CA PHE A 249 3.15 12.68 1.54
C PHE A 249 3.56 13.04 2.97
N ASP A 250 4.82 12.76 3.33
CA ASP A 250 5.37 13.19 4.62
C ASP A 250 5.16 14.71 4.76
N PRO A 251 4.57 15.20 5.87
CA PRO A 251 4.28 16.62 6.04
C PRO A 251 5.49 17.55 5.93
N LYS A 252 6.71 17.00 6.05
CA LYS A 252 7.98 17.71 5.88
C LYS A 252 8.54 17.63 4.46
N SER A 253 7.95 16.84 3.58
CA SER A 253 8.41 16.56 2.20
C SER A 253 7.28 16.55 1.16
N ALA A 254 6.24 17.38 1.35
CA ALA A 254 5.21 17.59 0.33
C ALA A 254 5.81 17.88 -1.06
N ARG A 255 5.17 17.39 -2.12
CA ARG A 255 5.71 17.47 -3.50
C ARG A 255 5.25 18.75 -4.19
N LEU A 256 6.13 19.36 -4.97
CA LEU A 256 5.80 20.57 -5.71
C LEU A 256 4.89 20.24 -6.90
N LEU A 257 3.82 21.02 -7.08
CA LEU A 257 3.02 21.09 -8.29
C LEU A 257 3.23 22.48 -8.89
N LYS A 258 3.90 22.54 -10.04
CA LYS A 258 4.27 23.81 -10.68
C LYS A 258 3.10 24.48 -11.38
N ALA A 259 3.06 25.80 -11.33
CA ALA A 259 2.16 26.63 -12.13
C ALA A 259 2.34 26.34 -13.63
N GLY A 260 1.23 26.34 -14.37
CA GLY A 260 1.22 26.10 -15.81
C GLY A 260 1.60 24.68 -16.23
N SER A 261 1.78 23.75 -15.30
CA SER A 261 2.05 22.35 -15.62
C SER A 261 0.82 21.63 -16.17
N SER A 262 1.05 20.53 -16.88
CA SER A 262 0.06 19.59 -17.37
C SER A 262 0.28 18.22 -16.74
N ILE A 263 -0.80 17.45 -16.58
CA ILE A 263 -0.75 16.00 -16.37
C ILE A 263 -0.26 15.38 -17.66
N VAL A 264 0.84 14.62 -17.59
CA VAL A 264 1.43 13.89 -18.70
C VAL A 264 1.50 12.42 -18.31
N SER A 265 0.93 11.54 -19.13
CA SER A 265 1.10 10.09 -18.96
C SER A 265 2.35 9.65 -19.69
N ASP A 266 3.24 8.94 -19.01
CA ASP A 266 4.40 8.29 -19.64
C ASP A 266 4.06 6.86 -20.07
N SER A 267 3.10 6.22 -19.39
CA SER A 267 2.55 4.92 -19.82
C SER A 267 1.23 4.63 -19.12
N VAL A 268 0.17 4.41 -19.87
CA VAL A 268 -1.13 3.92 -19.40
C VAL A 268 -1.32 2.49 -19.86
N HIS A 269 -1.66 1.60 -18.94
CA HIS A 269 -2.09 0.24 -19.22
C HIS A 269 -3.60 0.13 -19.04
N LEU A 270 -4.30 -0.13 -20.14
CA LEU A 270 -5.73 -0.38 -20.14
C LEU A 270 -6.02 -1.88 -20.29
N HIS A 271 -6.90 -2.40 -19.44
CA HIS A 271 -7.35 -3.79 -19.46
C HIS A 271 -8.87 -3.87 -19.63
N SER A 272 -9.34 -4.82 -20.44
CA SER A 272 -10.78 -5.00 -20.65
C SER A 272 -11.46 -5.65 -19.44
N ASN A 273 -12.48 -4.99 -18.92
CA ASN A 273 -13.30 -5.51 -17.84
C ASN A 273 -14.42 -6.48 -18.31
N GLY A 274 -14.45 -6.85 -19.59
CA GLY A 274 -15.41 -7.80 -20.16
C GLY A 274 -16.68 -7.17 -20.76
N ARG A 275 -16.79 -5.84 -20.76
CA ARG A 275 -17.87 -5.08 -21.43
C ARG A 275 -17.32 -3.78 -22.03
N ASP A 276 -18.05 -3.23 -22.99
CA ASP A 276 -17.74 -1.90 -23.50
C ASP A 276 -17.91 -0.89 -22.36
N THR A 277 -16.83 -0.17 -22.04
CA THR A 277 -16.76 0.73 -20.89
C THR A 277 -16.13 2.05 -21.30
N LYS A 278 -16.83 3.14 -21.01
CA LYS A 278 -16.27 4.49 -21.05
C LYS A 278 -15.73 4.84 -19.69
N SER A 279 -14.50 5.35 -19.65
CA SER A 279 -13.82 5.61 -18.40
C SER A 279 -12.87 6.80 -18.51
N HIS A 280 -12.66 7.51 -17.40
CA HIS A 280 -11.59 8.50 -17.24
C HIS A 280 -11.08 8.49 -15.80
N LEU A 281 -9.88 9.04 -15.62
CA LEU A 281 -9.34 9.29 -14.29
C LEU A 281 -9.64 10.73 -13.85
N GLU A 282 -10.03 10.89 -12.60
CA GLU A 282 -10.03 12.16 -11.87
C GLU A 282 -8.89 12.14 -10.86
N ILE A 283 -8.04 13.17 -10.90
CA ILE A 283 -6.88 13.34 -10.03
C ILE A 283 -7.16 14.48 -9.06
N GLY A 284 -7.32 14.15 -7.78
CA GLY A 284 -7.55 15.10 -6.71
C GLY A 284 -6.27 15.44 -5.96
N PHE A 285 -5.96 16.73 -5.82
CA PHE A 285 -4.82 17.24 -5.06
C PHE A 285 -5.28 17.97 -3.80
N LYS A 286 -4.73 17.59 -2.65
CA LYS A 286 -4.79 18.37 -1.41
C LYS A 286 -3.53 19.21 -1.30
N LEU A 287 -3.68 20.53 -1.19
CA LEU A 287 -2.56 21.46 -1.16
C LEU A 287 -2.17 21.84 0.27
N MET A 288 -0.88 22.05 0.49
CA MET A 288 -0.34 22.66 1.70
C MET A 288 -0.72 24.15 1.80
N PRO A 289 -0.65 24.74 3.01
CA PRO A 289 -0.70 26.20 3.19
C PRO A 289 0.29 26.92 2.27
N LYS A 290 -0.02 28.15 1.86
CA LYS A 290 0.79 28.90 0.87
C LYS A 290 2.20 29.24 1.36
N ASP A 291 2.38 29.38 2.66
CA ASP A 291 3.66 29.69 3.33
C ASP A 291 4.48 28.43 3.66
N TYR A 292 3.97 27.24 3.34
CA TYR A 292 4.68 26.00 3.56
C TYR A 292 5.98 25.92 2.74
N THR A 293 7.03 25.46 3.39
CA THR A 293 8.30 25.08 2.75
C THR A 293 8.72 23.69 3.24
N PRO A 294 9.07 22.75 2.35
CA PRO A 294 9.52 21.43 2.76
C PRO A 294 10.86 21.51 3.48
N THR A 295 11.00 20.76 4.58
CA THR A 295 12.26 20.65 5.32
C THR A 295 13.04 19.39 4.93
N TYR A 296 12.37 18.38 4.40
CA TYR A 296 12.97 17.16 3.87
C TYR A 296 12.94 17.17 2.34
N LYS A 297 13.91 16.47 1.75
CA LYS A 297 13.94 16.24 0.31
C LYS A 297 13.36 14.87 0.00
N ARG A 298 12.76 14.71 -1.18
CA ARG A 298 12.39 13.38 -1.70
C ARG A 298 13.67 12.55 -1.86
N ALA A 299 13.66 11.31 -1.37
CA ALA A 299 14.72 10.36 -1.70
C ALA A 299 14.41 9.73 -3.05
N VAL A 300 15.41 9.66 -3.92
CA VAL A 300 15.23 9.22 -5.29
C VAL A 300 16.28 8.18 -5.65
N PHE A 301 15.81 6.96 -5.91
CA PHE A 301 16.59 5.84 -6.41
C PHE A 301 15.61 4.79 -6.97
N GLY A 302 16.09 3.87 -7.82
CA GLY A 302 15.33 2.69 -8.23
C GLY A 302 15.55 1.52 -7.27
N LEU A 303 14.50 0.73 -7.03
CA LEU A 303 14.57 -0.54 -6.31
C LEU A 303 13.69 -1.56 -7.02
N GLY A 304 14.27 -2.25 -7.99
CA GLY A 304 13.57 -3.20 -8.83
C GLY A 304 14.53 -3.83 -9.81
N ASN A 305 14.06 -4.85 -10.50
CA ASN A 305 14.82 -5.51 -11.54
C ASN A 305 13.90 -5.87 -12.71
N GLY A 306 14.19 -5.31 -13.88
CA GLY A 306 13.48 -5.57 -15.13
C GLY A 306 14.40 -6.03 -16.25
N VAL A 307 15.68 -6.33 -15.98
CA VAL A 307 16.66 -6.63 -17.04
C VAL A 307 16.76 -8.14 -17.30
N ASP A 308 16.78 -8.94 -16.24
CA ASP A 308 16.98 -10.40 -16.28
C ASP A 308 15.87 -11.16 -15.54
N ILE A 309 14.62 -10.66 -15.64
CA ILE A 309 13.47 -11.42 -15.16
C ILE A 309 13.36 -12.73 -15.97
N ASP A 310 13.52 -13.84 -15.28
CA ASP A 310 13.39 -15.20 -15.80
C ASP A 310 12.44 -16.01 -14.90
N ILE A 311 11.18 -16.14 -15.35
CA ILE A 311 10.18 -16.95 -14.66
C ILE A 311 9.86 -18.16 -15.55
N ARG A 312 10.33 -19.33 -15.12
CA ARG A 312 10.22 -20.60 -15.83
C ARG A 312 8.77 -21.04 -15.96
N ALA A 313 8.46 -21.69 -17.08
CA ALA A 313 7.14 -22.24 -17.35
C ALA A 313 6.79 -23.37 -16.37
N MET A 314 5.52 -23.47 -15.99
CA MET A 314 4.95 -24.55 -15.19
C MET A 314 5.55 -24.71 -13.77
N GLU A 315 6.26 -23.71 -13.27
CA GLU A 315 6.95 -23.77 -11.97
C GLU A 315 6.40 -22.73 -10.97
N PRO A 316 5.98 -23.16 -9.76
CA PRO A 316 5.62 -22.28 -8.67
C PRO A 316 6.83 -21.84 -7.83
N ASN A 317 6.63 -20.87 -6.94
CA ASN A 317 7.59 -20.46 -5.87
C ASN A 317 8.97 -20.01 -6.38
N GLN A 318 9.05 -19.43 -7.56
CA GLN A 318 10.27 -18.84 -8.10
C GLN A 318 10.55 -17.50 -7.42
N GLN A 319 11.82 -17.09 -7.34
CA GLN A 319 12.21 -15.85 -6.68
C GLN A 319 12.95 -14.92 -7.63
N LEU A 320 12.65 -13.63 -7.52
CA LEU A 320 13.41 -12.54 -8.11
C LEU A 320 13.99 -11.67 -6.98
N HIS A 321 15.19 -11.16 -7.20
CA HIS A 321 15.90 -10.32 -6.23
C HIS A 321 16.35 -9.01 -6.86
N ALA A 322 16.21 -7.92 -6.11
CA ALA A 322 16.72 -6.62 -6.52
C ALA A 322 17.30 -5.89 -5.31
N TYR A 323 18.36 -5.13 -5.55
CA TYR A 323 19.13 -4.46 -4.51
C TYR A 323 19.40 -3.00 -4.88
N THR A 324 19.50 -2.14 -3.89
CA THR A 324 20.04 -0.79 -4.05
C THR A 324 20.75 -0.33 -2.79
N VAL A 325 21.75 0.53 -2.92
CA VAL A 325 22.52 1.05 -1.78
C VAL A 325 22.13 2.50 -1.52
N LEU A 326 21.70 2.77 -0.29
CA LEU A 326 21.31 4.12 0.11
C LEU A 326 22.50 5.07 0.12
N GLN A 327 22.44 6.12 -0.71
CA GLN A 327 23.50 7.15 -0.77
C GLN A 327 23.34 8.24 0.30
N GLN A 328 22.25 8.19 1.07
CA GLN A 328 21.87 9.17 2.11
C GLN A 328 21.02 8.49 3.19
N HIS A 329 20.97 9.10 4.38
CA HIS A 329 20.02 8.70 5.41
C HIS A 329 18.60 8.80 4.83
N THR A 330 17.80 7.76 4.98
CA THR A 330 16.50 7.67 4.33
C THR A 330 15.44 7.25 5.34
N LYS A 331 14.34 8.00 5.40
CA LYS A 331 13.10 7.57 6.03
C LYS A 331 12.21 6.95 4.96
N ILE A 332 11.83 5.68 5.14
CA ILE A 332 10.88 4.98 4.26
C ILE A 332 9.47 5.30 4.76
N ILE A 333 8.65 5.89 3.89
CA ILE A 333 7.29 6.34 4.22
C ILE A 333 6.29 5.23 3.93
N SER A 334 6.45 4.53 2.82
CA SER A 334 5.58 3.41 2.45
C SER A 334 6.35 2.32 1.74
N PHE A 335 5.82 1.10 1.82
CA PHE A 335 6.21 -0.02 0.99
C PHE A 335 5.10 -0.26 -0.04
N GLU A 336 5.46 -0.45 -1.31
CA GLU A 336 4.49 -0.68 -2.37
C GLU A 336 5.03 -1.73 -3.34
N PRO A 337 4.63 -2.99 -3.17
CA PRO A 337 5.05 -4.05 -4.07
C PRO A 337 4.38 -3.87 -5.43
N HIS A 338 5.14 -3.98 -6.50
CA HIS A 338 4.60 -4.06 -7.86
C HIS A 338 5.13 -5.30 -8.58
N LEU A 339 4.20 -6.17 -8.97
CA LEU A 339 4.42 -7.43 -9.66
C LEU A 339 3.32 -7.61 -10.73
N HIS A 340 3.53 -8.49 -11.70
CA HIS A 340 2.50 -8.82 -12.69
C HIS A 340 1.75 -10.12 -12.34
N ALA A 341 1.04 -10.70 -13.30
CA ALA A 341 0.19 -11.88 -13.12
C ALA A 341 0.80 -13.05 -12.32
N PRO A 342 2.08 -13.46 -12.50
CA PRO A 342 2.65 -14.53 -11.70
C PRO A 342 3.01 -14.12 -10.27
N GLY A 343 3.03 -12.82 -9.95
CA GLY A 343 3.38 -12.32 -8.62
C GLY A 343 2.42 -12.78 -7.53
N GLN A 344 2.96 -13.32 -6.44
CA GLN A 344 2.19 -13.79 -5.29
C GLN A 344 2.52 -13.09 -3.99
N ARG A 345 3.75 -12.58 -3.85
CA ARG A 345 4.28 -12.03 -2.60
C ARG A 345 5.54 -11.23 -2.87
N MET A 346 5.76 -10.19 -2.08
CA MET A 346 7.04 -9.46 -2.05
C MET A 346 7.49 -9.23 -0.61
N CYS A 347 8.77 -9.44 -0.35
CA CYS A 347 9.42 -9.03 0.89
C CYS A 347 10.35 -7.85 0.67
N PHE A 348 10.52 -7.05 1.71
CA PHE A 348 11.40 -5.91 1.74
C PHE A 348 12.32 -5.97 2.96
N GLU A 349 13.63 -5.89 2.73
CA GLU A 349 14.66 -6.02 3.74
C GLU A 349 15.63 -4.83 3.73
N ALA A 350 16.17 -4.53 4.90
CA ALA A 350 17.28 -3.62 5.08
C ALA A 350 18.49 -4.38 5.66
N ILE A 351 19.62 -4.26 4.97
CA ILE A 351 20.89 -4.86 5.37
C ILE A 351 21.86 -3.72 5.73
N TRP A 352 22.32 -3.69 6.97
CA TRP A 352 23.28 -2.69 7.45
C TRP A 352 24.38 -3.33 8.30
N GLY A 353 25.59 -3.37 7.74
CA GLY A 353 26.68 -4.17 8.31
C GLY A 353 26.31 -5.64 8.34
N PHE A 354 26.33 -6.25 9.52
CA PHE A 354 25.89 -7.63 9.74
C PHE A 354 24.40 -7.76 10.12
N ASN A 355 23.67 -6.65 10.24
CA ASN A 355 22.25 -6.66 10.61
C ASN A 355 21.39 -6.81 9.36
N ILE A 356 20.64 -7.89 9.27
CA ILE A 356 19.62 -8.12 8.23
C ILE A 356 18.26 -8.04 8.92
N GLN A 357 17.43 -7.10 8.48
CA GLN A 357 16.09 -6.91 9.01
C GLN A 357 15.08 -7.02 7.87
N THR A 358 14.23 -8.04 7.90
CA THR A 358 13.02 -8.06 7.07
C THR A 358 12.06 -7.02 7.60
N LEU A 359 11.90 -5.93 6.84
CA LEU A 359 11.02 -4.83 7.19
C LEU A 359 9.57 -5.25 7.08
N ASN A 360 9.20 -5.91 5.97
CA ASN A 360 7.88 -6.50 5.75
C ASN A 360 7.92 -7.62 4.72
N CYS A 361 6.92 -8.49 4.79
CA CYS A 361 6.49 -9.31 3.66
C CYS A 361 4.99 -9.14 3.48
N VAL A 362 4.57 -9.05 2.22
CA VAL A 362 3.18 -8.90 1.85
C VAL A 362 2.84 -9.86 0.72
N GLY A 363 1.68 -10.49 0.77
CA GLY A 363 1.08 -11.12 -0.39
C GLY A 363 0.77 -10.11 -1.48
N TYR A 364 0.42 -10.59 -2.67
CA TYR A 364 0.16 -9.76 -3.83
C TYR A 364 -1.04 -10.28 -4.63
N ASP A 365 -1.84 -9.34 -5.14
CA ASP A 365 -2.89 -9.59 -6.12
C ASP A 365 -2.79 -8.52 -7.20
N HIS A 366 -2.38 -8.91 -8.41
CA HIS A 366 -2.21 -7.97 -9.52
C HIS A 366 -3.51 -7.23 -9.88
N ASN A 367 -4.67 -7.77 -9.51
CA ASN A 367 -5.96 -7.12 -9.75
C ASN A 367 -6.38 -6.15 -8.64
N TRP A 368 -5.57 -6.02 -7.57
CA TRP A 368 -5.84 -5.14 -6.44
C TRP A 368 -4.55 -4.79 -5.68
N VAL A 369 -3.86 -3.73 -6.12
CA VAL A 369 -2.58 -3.32 -5.54
C VAL A 369 -2.79 -2.36 -4.37
N ARG A 370 -1.86 -2.38 -3.40
CA ARG A 370 -1.95 -1.63 -2.14
C ARG A 370 -0.61 -0.99 -1.80
N GLY A 371 -0.66 0.26 -1.35
CA GLY A 371 0.43 0.89 -0.62
C GLY A 371 0.32 0.61 0.87
N TYR A 372 1.46 0.41 1.54
CA TYR A 372 1.55 0.16 2.96
C TYR A 372 2.26 1.33 3.64
N ASP A 373 1.48 2.35 4.00
CA ASP A 373 2.00 3.57 4.64
C ASP A 373 2.31 3.30 6.11
N TYR A 374 3.58 3.39 6.48
CA TYR A 374 4.00 3.22 7.86
C TYR A 374 3.49 4.36 8.73
N THR A 375 3.14 4.04 9.98
CA THR A 375 2.96 5.10 10.97
C THR A 375 4.27 5.82 11.22
N ASP A 376 4.20 7.08 11.66
CA ASP A 376 5.41 7.87 11.94
C ASP A 376 6.39 7.17 12.86
N ASP A 377 5.94 6.41 13.86
CA ASP A 377 6.80 5.70 14.79
C ASP A 377 7.35 4.36 14.28
N SER A 378 6.78 3.83 13.21
CA SER A 378 7.18 2.55 12.62
C SER A 378 7.91 2.69 11.29
N ALA A 379 7.85 3.87 10.66
CA ALA A 379 8.57 4.21 9.45
C ALA A 379 10.09 3.93 9.60
N PRO A 380 10.67 3.06 8.76
CA PRO A 380 12.11 2.76 8.80
C PRO A 380 12.96 4.03 8.71
N LEU A 381 13.92 4.17 9.61
CA LEU A 381 14.97 5.20 9.60
C LEU A 381 16.30 4.51 9.31
N LEU A 382 16.67 4.51 8.05
CA LEU A 382 17.80 3.73 7.55
C LEU A 382 19.02 4.63 7.32
N PRO A 383 20.19 4.25 7.85
CA PRO A 383 21.40 5.03 7.63
C PRO A 383 21.87 4.97 6.18
N LYS A 384 22.64 6.00 5.78
CA LYS A 384 23.44 5.95 4.55
C LYS A 384 24.29 4.67 4.54
N GLY A 385 24.37 4.02 3.38
CA GLY A 385 25.10 2.76 3.17
C GLY A 385 24.29 1.49 3.46
N THR A 386 23.06 1.59 3.97
CA THR A 386 22.16 0.43 4.02
C THR A 386 21.89 -0.10 2.62
N ILE A 387 21.96 -1.42 2.46
CA ILE A 387 21.51 -2.11 1.26
C ILE A 387 20.04 -2.45 1.47
N LEU A 388 19.20 -1.91 0.59
CA LEU A 388 17.82 -2.34 0.46
C LEU A 388 17.75 -3.56 -0.45
N HIS A 389 16.93 -4.53 -0.08
CA HIS A 389 16.74 -5.77 -0.81
C HIS A 389 15.25 -6.09 -0.89
N ILE A 390 14.73 -6.29 -2.09
CA ILE A 390 13.39 -6.85 -2.29
C ILE A 390 13.47 -8.25 -2.86
N ILE A 391 12.52 -9.10 -2.44
CA ILE A 391 12.38 -10.48 -2.89
C ILE A 391 10.96 -10.65 -3.43
N GLY A 392 10.81 -10.87 -4.73
CA GLY A 392 9.54 -11.15 -5.38
C GLY A 392 9.34 -12.65 -5.53
N TYR A 393 8.17 -13.16 -5.14
CA TYR A 393 7.80 -14.57 -5.31
C TYR A 393 6.81 -14.71 -6.45
N MET A 394 7.16 -15.56 -7.41
CA MET A 394 6.45 -15.77 -8.66
C MET A 394 5.92 -17.21 -8.74
N ASP A 395 4.69 -17.36 -9.24
CA ASP A 395 4.07 -18.65 -9.52
C ASP A 395 3.53 -18.64 -10.96
N ASN A 396 4.27 -19.32 -11.84
CA ASN A 396 3.91 -19.53 -13.23
C ASN A 396 3.46 -20.98 -13.45
N SER A 397 2.58 -21.46 -12.58
CA SER A 397 2.02 -22.82 -12.65
C SER A 397 0.49 -22.80 -12.86
N PRO A 398 -0.12 -23.95 -13.22
CA PRO A 398 -1.57 -24.05 -13.40
C PRO A 398 -2.42 -23.70 -12.16
N THR A 399 -1.83 -23.60 -10.97
CA THR A 399 -2.57 -23.20 -9.76
C THR A 399 -2.78 -21.69 -9.67
N ASN A 400 -1.96 -20.87 -10.34
CA ASN A 400 -2.11 -19.43 -10.36
C ASN A 400 -3.09 -19.00 -11.45
N LYS A 401 -4.32 -18.67 -11.05
CA LYS A 401 -5.40 -18.27 -11.97
C LYS A 401 -5.19 -16.92 -12.64
N ASN A 402 -4.25 -16.11 -12.15
CA ASN A 402 -3.90 -14.84 -12.80
C ASN A 402 -3.07 -15.06 -14.07
N VAL A 403 -2.39 -16.21 -14.20
CA VAL A 403 -1.56 -16.54 -15.36
C VAL A 403 -2.42 -17.19 -16.45
N PRO A 404 -2.59 -16.57 -17.63
CA PRO A 404 -3.47 -17.12 -18.67
C PRO A 404 -2.97 -18.42 -19.29
N ASP A 405 -1.65 -18.56 -19.47
CA ASP A 405 -1.01 -19.77 -19.98
C ASP A 405 0.34 -20.01 -19.29
N PRO A 406 0.41 -20.89 -18.28
CA PRO A 406 1.62 -21.14 -17.50
C PRO A 406 2.70 -21.93 -18.28
N ARG A 407 2.39 -22.41 -19.48
CA ARG A 407 3.38 -23.10 -20.33
C ARG A 407 4.35 -22.13 -20.98
N ASN A 408 4.00 -20.85 -21.02
CA ASN A 408 4.87 -19.82 -21.58
C ASN A 408 5.88 -19.38 -20.52
N TRP A 409 7.11 -19.21 -20.97
CA TRP A 409 8.13 -18.48 -20.21
C TRP A 409 7.69 -17.02 -20.02
N GLN A 410 8.01 -16.47 -18.86
CA GLN A 410 7.52 -15.18 -18.38
C GLN A 410 8.71 -14.26 -18.10
N GLY A 411 8.97 -13.35 -19.04
CA GLY A 411 10.06 -12.38 -18.99
C GLY A 411 9.63 -10.97 -18.58
N SER A 412 10.57 -10.05 -18.60
CA SER A 412 10.30 -8.62 -18.35
C SER A 412 9.44 -7.98 -19.44
N GLY A 413 8.58 -7.05 -19.04
CA GLY A 413 7.84 -6.19 -19.95
C GLY A 413 6.59 -5.60 -19.31
N ASN A 414 6.03 -4.60 -19.99
CA ASN A 414 4.91 -3.82 -19.44
C ASN A 414 3.57 -4.56 -19.48
N ARG A 415 3.51 -5.75 -20.13
CA ARG A 415 2.26 -6.49 -20.29
C ARG A 415 1.84 -7.23 -19.03
N SER A 416 0.53 -7.41 -18.78
CA SER A 416 0.04 -8.28 -17.69
C SER A 416 0.61 -9.72 -17.78
N VAL A 417 0.87 -10.16 -19.01
CA VAL A 417 1.48 -11.46 -19.37
C VAL A 417 2.99 -11.38 -19.65
N ALA A 418 3.60 -10.25 -19.33
CA ALA A 418 5.03 -10.05 -19.12
C ALA A 418 5.18 -9.58 -17.66
N ASN A 419 6.36 -9.13 -17.23
CA ASN A 419 6.62 -8.92 -15.81
C ASN A 419 7.35 -7.62 -15.47
N MET A 420 6.95 -7.06 -14.34
CA MET A 420 7.72 -6.09 -13.58
C MET A 420 7.97 -6.64 -12.17
N PHE A 421 9.04 -6.15 -11.56
CA PHE A 421 9.39 -6.43 -10.18
C PHE A 421 10.09 -5.22 -9.58
N ILE A 422 9.35 -4.44 -8.79
CA ILE A 422 9.79 -3.13 -8.30
C ILE A 422 9.05 -2.76 -7.00
N ASP A 423 9.75 -2.02 -6.12
CA ASP A 423 9.15 -1.27 -5.02
C ASP A 423 8.92 0.19 -5.47
N LEU A 424 7.67 0.62 -5.41
CA LEU A 424 7.24 1.98 -5.76
C LEU A 424 7.03 2.88 -4.51
N GLY A 425 7.41 2.37 -3.34
CA GLY A 425 7.19 3.01 -2.05
C GLY A 425 7.78 4.41 -1.93
N MET A 426 7.12 5.24 -1.14
CA MET A 426 7.53 6.63 -0.89
C MET A 426 8.66 6.70 0.13
N ARG A 427 9.56 7.67 -0.05
CA ARG A 427 10.77 7.83 0.75
C ARG A 427 11.29 9.25 0.74
N VAL A 428 11.91 9.66 1.85
CA VAL A 428 12.52 10.99 2.02
C VAL A 428 13.98 10.86 2.47
N ALA A 429 14.80 11.77 1.97
CA ALA A 429 16.21 11.89 2.31
C ALA A 429 16.36 12.83 3.51
N LEU A 430 17.23 12.45 4.45
CA LEU A 430 17.52 13.18 5.66
C LEU A 430 19.00 13.61 5.66
N SER A 431 19.28 14.82 6.14
CA SER A 431 20.64 15.18 6.56
C SER A 431 21.05 14.38 7.80
N ASP A 432 22.33 14.40 8.14
CA ASP A 432 22.84 13.76 9.37
C ASP A 432 22.11 14.31 10.61
N GLU A 433 21.91 15.63 10.70
CA GLU A 433 21.20 16.27 11.81
C GLU A 433 19.72 15.84 11.86
N GLN A 434 19.04 15.84 10.71
CA GLN A 434 17.63 15.44 10.61
C GLN A 434 17.45 13.96 10.99
N PHE A 435 18.38 13.10 10.58
CA PHE A 435 18.38 11.69 10.92
C PHE A 435 18.56 11.47 12.43
N GLN A 436 19.49 12.19 13.06
CA GLN A 436 19.69 12.13 14.51
C GLN A 436 18.46 12.67 15.27
N GLU A 437 17.84 13.74 14.78
CA GLU A 437 16.63 14.32 15.37
C GLU A 437 15.44 13.36 15.32
N GLU A 438 15.19 12.72 14.17
CA GLU A 438 14.10 11.73 14.03
C GLU A 438 14.31 10.51 14.93
N MET A 439 15.54 10.01 15.04
CA MET A 439 15.85 8.93 15.98
C MET A 439 15.69 9.37 17.44
N ALA A 440 16.05 10.61 17.80
CA ALA A 440 15.86 11.14 19.14
C ALA A 440 14.38 11.25 19.51
N LYS A 441 13.56 11.81 18.60
CA LYS A 441 12.11 11.87 18.76
C LYS A 441 11.50 10.47 18.92
N ARG A 442 11.97 9.49 18.13
CA ARG A 442 11.49 8.11 18.25
C ARG A 442 11.83 7.49 19.60
N ARG A 443 13.07 7.66 20.08
CA ARG A 443 13.48 7.21 21.41
C ARG A 443 12.60 7.80 22.50
N GLU A 444 12.30 9.09 22.43
CA GLU A 444 11.46 9.78 23.40
C GLU A 444 10.01 9.27 23.35
N ARG A 445 9.38 9.27 22.17
CA ARG A 445 7.96 8.87 22.00
C ARG A 445 7.71 7.41 22.37
N LEU A 446 8.64 6.52 22.06
CA LEU A 446 8.51 5.09 22.34
C LEU A 446 9.16 4.68 23.67
N HIS A 447 9.73 5.62 24.42
CA HIS A 447 10.45 5.37 25.66
C HIS A 447 11.52 4.27 25.52
N LEU A 448 12.26 4.30 24.40
CA LEU A 448 13.22 3.25 24.07
C LEU A 448 14.38 3.22 25.08
N THR A 449 14.75 2.00 25.43
CA THR A 449 15.89 1.65 26.24
C THR A 449 16.91 0.89 25.39
N LYS A 450 18.12 0.72 25.92
CA LYS A 450 19.17 -0.09 25.27
C LYS A 450 18.78 -1.56 25.04
N ASN A 451 17.72 -2.05 25.70
CA ASN A 451 17.26 -3.43 25.60
C ASN A 451 16.19 -3.61 24.52
N ASP A 452 15.66 -2.51 23.97
CA ASP A 452 14.65 -2.58 22.93
C ASP A 452 15.29 -2.91 21.57
N ASN A 453 14.50 -3.47 20.67
CA ASN A 453 14.89 -3.66 19.27
C ASN A 453 13.82 -3.04 18.38
N VAL A 454 14.23 -2.12 17.50
CA VAL A 454 13.33 -1.43 16.57
C VAL A 454 13.66 -1.88 15.16
N ILE A 455 12.78 -2.70 14.58
CA ILE A 455 12.87 -3.13 13.19
C ILE A 455 12.85 -1.88 12.29
N GLY A 456 13.77 -1.80 11.34
CA GLY A 456 13.90 -0.66 10.44
C GLY A 456 14.60 0.55 11.04
N CYS A 457 15.17 0.45 12.24
CA CYS A 457 15.99 1.53 12.81
C CYS A 457 17.23 0.98 13.53
N PRO A 458 18.24 0.49 12.80
CA PRO A 458 19.41 -0.17 13.39
C PRO A 458 20.24 0.75 14.31
N LEU A 459 20.10 2.07 14.18
CA LEU A 459 20.82 3.07 14.98
C LEU A 459 19.94 3.75 16.04
N CYS A 460 18.65 3.41 16.17
CA CYS A 460 17.76 4.11 17.12
C CYS A 460 18.25 4.04 18.57
N ASN A 461 18.90 2.94 18.97
CA ASN A 461 19.41 2.77 20.34
C ASN A 461 20.87 3.19 20.52
N VAL A 462 21.53 3.65 19.45
CA VAL A 462 22.86 4.24 19.53
C VAL A 462 22.70 5.69 19.93
N ILE A 463 23.01 6.02 21.18
CA ILE A 463 23.02 7.39 21.66
C ILE A 463 24.31 8.06 21.15
N PRO A 464 24.22 9.15 20.37
CA PRO A 464 25.41 9.87 19.92
C PRO A 464 26.22 10.36 21.12
N THR A 465 27.52 10.15 21.12
CA THR A 465 28.42 10.79 22.10
C THR A 465 28.25 12.30 21.95
N ALA A 466 28.01 13.03 23.05
CA ALA A 466 27.88 14.48 23.00
C ALA A 466 29.11 15.06 22.29
N ALA A 467 28.87 15.90 21.26
CA ALA A 467 29.95 16.57 20.55
C ALA A 467 30.81 17.33 21.59
N PRO A 468 32.14 17.23 21.56
CA PRO A 468 32.97 17.98 22.48
C PRO A 468 32.62 19.45 22.36
N ALA A 469 32.32 20.08 23.50
CA ALA A 469 32.01 21.50 23.57
C ALA A 469 33.08 22.24 22.78
N LYS A 470 32.65 23.05 21.79
CA LYS A 470 33.55 23.96 21.08
C LYS A 470 34.19 24.84 22.15
N THR A 471 35.40 24.51 22.57
CA THR A 471 36.21 25.38 23.40
C THR A 471 36.45 26.62 22.57
N GLY A 472 35.75 27.69 22.94
CA GLY A 472 35.92 29.00 22.32
C GLY A 472 37.40 29.34 22.33
N GLY A 473 37.96 29.51 21.13
CA GLY A 473 39.30 30.04 20.99
C GLY A 473 39.36 31.38 21.71
N GLN A 474 40.12 31.43 22.79
CA GLN A 474 40.63 32.69 23.29
C GLN A 474 41.64 33.21 22.25
N GLN A 475 41.38 34.43 21.80
CA GLN A 475 42.28 35.24 20.98
C GLN A 475 43.58 35.55 21.72
#